data_AF-C9SCB9-F1
#
_entry.id   AF-C9SCB9-F1
#
_cell.length_a   1.000
_cell.length_b   1.000
_cell.length_c   1.000
_cell.angle_alpha   90.00
_cell.angle_beta   90.00
_cell.angle_gamma   90.00
#
_symmetry.space_group_name_H-M   'P 1'
#
loop_
_entity.id
_entity.type
_entity.pdbx_description
1 polymer ?
#
loop_
_entity_poly.entity_id
_entity_poly.type
_entity_poly.pdbx_seq_one_letter_code
_entity_poly.pdbx_strand_id
1 'polypeptide(L)' 'MLSTTGAHLGGKCGYVWAGTGFACFVLAFFFLPEMKDRSYREIDILFKRKVPARKWKRTAVDINDDE' A
#
# COMPACT_ATOMS: atom_id res chain seq x y z
N MET A 1 -14.71 -13.48 -33.02
CA MET A 1 -13.56 -14.36 -32.72
C MET A 1 -12.36 -13.49 -32.45
N LEU A 2 -11.66 -13.69 -31.31
CA LEU A 2 -10.40 -13.01 -30.99
C LEU A 2 -9.44 -13.17 -32.18
N SER A 3 -9.04 -12.05 -32.78
CA SER A 3 -8.17 -12.09 -33.96
C SER A 3 -6.82 -12.71 -33.60
N THR A 4 -6.31 -13.53 -34.51
CA THR A 4 -5.05 -14.26 -34.38
C THR A 4 -3.84 -13.46 -34.87
N THR A 5 -4.00 -12.19 -35.23
CA THR A 5 -2.94 -11.35 -35.80
C THR A 5 -2.24 -10.47 -34.74
N GLY A 6 -2.03 -10.99 -33.53
CA GLY A 6 -1.42 -10.26 -32.41
C GLY A 6 -0.69 -11.20 -31.46
N ALA A 7 -0.39 -10.76 -30.23
CA ALA A 7 0.41 -11.52 -29.27
C ALA A 7 -0.20 -12.84 -28.74
N HIS A 8 -1.22 -13.40 -29.40
CA HIS A 8 -1.83 -14.72 -29.13
C HIS A 8 -2.20 -15.02 -27.66
N LEU A 9 -2.41 -13.99 -26.84
CA LEU A 9 -2.58 -14.16 -25.40
C LEU A 9 -3.96 -14.69 -24.98
N GLY A 10 -4.95 -14.78 -25.88
CA GLY A 10 -6.24 -15.44 -25.65
C GLY A 10 -6.84 -15.19 -24.25
N GLY A 11 -7.31 -16.26 -23.59
CA GLY A 11 -7.78 -16.21 -22.20
C GLY A 11 -6.68 -16.04 -21.13
N LYS A 12 -5.39 -16.02 -21.51
CA LYS A 12 -4.25 -15.87 -20.59
C LYS A 12 -3.92 -14.41 -20.27
N CYS A 13 -4.54 -13.43 -20.93
CA CYS A 13 -4.44 -12.01 -20.57
C CYS A 13 -4.79 -11.75 -19.08
N GLY A 14 -5.68 -12.56 -18.51
CA GLY A 14 -6.05 -12.48 -17.09
C GLY A 14 -4.87 -12.65 -16.14
N TYR A 15 -3.85 -13.45 -16.49
CA TYR A 15 -2.67 -13.63 -15.66
C TYR A 15 -1.77 -12.39 -15.60
N VAL A 16 -1.74 -11.59 -16.66
CA VAL A 16 -0.98 -10.33 -16.68
C VAL A 16 -1.63 -9.34 -15.72
N TRP A 17 -2.96 -9.19 -15.79
CA TRP A 17 -3.72 -8.31 -14.90
C TRP A 17 -3.73 -8.81 -13.44
N ALA A 18 -3.80 -10.12 -13.23
CA ALA A 18 -3.67 -10.70 -11.89
C ALA A 18 -2.26 -10.48 -11.32
N GLY A 19 -1.22 -10.62 -12.15
CA GLY A 19 0.17 -10.38 -11.76
C GLY A 19 0.43 -8.91 -11.39
N THR A 20 -0.03 -7.97 -12.21
CA THR A 20 0.10 -6.53 -11.90
C THR A 20 -0.74 -6.13 -10.70
N GLY A 21 -1.97 -6.65 -10.58
CA GLY A 21 -2.83 -6.43 -9.41
C GLY A 21 -2.20 -6.97 -8.12
N PHE A 22 -1.60 -8.16 -8.17
CA PHE A 22 -0.87 -8.74 -7.05
C PHE A 22 0.36 -7.92 -6.68
N ALA A 23 1.13 -7.45 -7.66
CA ALA A 23 2.27 -6.56 -7.40
C ALA A 23 1.83 -5.26 -6.71
N CYS A 24 0.76 -4.62 -7.19
CA CYS A 24 0.18 -3.44 -6.55
C CYS A 24 -0.29 -3.74 -5.12
N PHE A 25 -0.93 -4.89 -4.90
CA PHE A 25 -1.38 -5.32 -3.57
C PHE A 25 -0.22 -5.51 -2.60
N VAL A 26 0.86 -6.18 -3.04
CA VAL A 26 2.07 -6.38 -2.23
C VAL A 26 2.71 -5.05 -1.85
N LEU A 27 2.85 -4.13 -2.81
CA LEU A 27 3.39 -2.80 -2.55
C LEU A 27 2.51 -2.02 -1.57
N ALA A 28 1.19 -2.00 -1.78
CA ALA A 28 0.25 -1.36 -0.87
C ALA A 28 0.34 -1.97 0.54
N PHE A 29 0.50 -3.29 0.66
CA PHE A 29 0.60 -3.96 1.95
C PHE A 29 1.83 -3.52 2.77
N PHE A 30 2.99 -3.34 2.12
CA PHE A 30 4.22 -2.95 2.81
C PHE A 30 4.37 -1.44 3.01
N PHE A 31 3.95 -0.63 2.04
CA PHE A 31 4.21 0.80 2.02
C PHE A 31 3.06 1.67 2.52
N LEU A 32 1.82 1.15 2.58
CA LEU A 32 0.66 1.95 3.00
C LEU A 32 0.45 1.86 4.52
N PRO A 33 0.69 2.94 5.29
CA PRO A 33 0.37 2.98 6.71
C PRO A 33 -1.13 3.15 6.97
N GLU A 34 -1.60 2.66 8.11
CA GLU A 34 -2.97 2.87 8.58
C GLU A 34 -3.07 4.26 9.24
N MET A 35 -3.54 5.25 8.48
CA MET A 35 -3.66 6.66 8.89
C MET A 35 -5.05 7.01 9.46
N LYS A 36 -5.94 6.03 9.60
CA LYS A 36 -7.31 6.25 10.07
C LYS A 36 -7.28 6.71 11.54
N ASP A 37 -8.14 7.67 11.87
CA ASP A 37 -8.36 8.19 13.23
C ASP A 37 -7.10 8.83 13.87
N ARG A 38 -6.17 9.35 13.05
CA ARG A 38 -4.96 10.05 13.50
C ARG A 38 -4.98 11.52 13.08
N SER A 39 -4.47 12.39 13.95
CA SER A 39 -4.26 13.80 13.61
C SER A 39 -3.04 13.97 12.71
N TYR A 40 -2.98 15.08 11.96
CA TYR A 40 -1.82 15.37 11.09
C TYR A 40 -0.50 15.43 11.88
N ARG A 41 -0.54 15.95 13.11
CA ARG A 41 0.63 16.05 13.99
C ARG A 41 1.11 14.68 14.47
N GLU A 42 0.20 13.79 14.88
CA GLU A 42 0.55 12.41 15.24
C GLU A 42 1.19 11.67 14.07
N ILE A 43 0.72 11.90 12.84
CA ILE A 43 1.29 11.32 11.62
C ILE A 43 2.72 11.83 11.39
N ASP A 44 2.97 13.12 11.55
CA ASP A 44 4.31 13.70 11.42
C ASP A 44 5.29 13.10 12.44
N ILE A 45 4.85 12.94 13.70
CA ILE A 45 5.65 12.29 14.76
C ILE A 45 5.96 10.83 14.39
N LEU A 46 4.99 10.07 13.89
CA LEU A 46 5.20 8.69 13.44
C LEU A 46 6.19 8.57 12.28
N PHE A 47 6.16 9.53 11.34
CA PHE A 47 7.13 9.61 10.25
C PHE A 47 8.53 9.98 10.75
N LYS A 48 8.66 10.96 11.65
CA LYS A 48 9.93 11.34 12.28
C LYS A 48 10.58 10.17 13.01
N ARG A 49 9.77 9.40 13.75
CA ARG A 49 10.19 8.19 14.47
C ARG A 49 10.45 6.98 13.55
N LYS A 50 10.22 7.11 12.23
CA LYS A 50 10.39 6.04 11.22
C LYS A 50 9.68 4.75 11.61
N VAL A 51 8.50 4.87 12.21
CA VAL A 51 7.73 3.70 12.64
C VAL A 51 7.26 2.94 11.39
N PRO A 52 7.49 1.62 11.30
CA PRO A 52 7.04 0.85 10.15
C PRO A 52 5.51 0.94 10.02
N ALA A 53 5.03 1.15 8.79
CA ALA A 53 3.63 1.40 8.44
C ALA A 53 2.60 0.47 9.13
N ARG A 54 2.97 -0.81 9.31
CA ARG A 54 2.13 -1.84 9.95
C ARG A 54 1.96 -1.68 11.46
N LYS A 55 2.83 -0.92 12.12
CA LYS A 55 2.80 -0.70 13.57
C LYS A 55 2.05 0.58 13.96
N TRP A 56 1.66 1.41 13.00
CA TRP A 56 1.01 2.71 13.25
C TRP A 56 -0.28 2.60 14.08
N LYS A 57 -1.05 1.52 13.88
CA LYS A 57 -2.24 1.24 14.69
C LYS A 57 -1.92 0.93 16.16
N ARG A 58 -0.77 0.31 16.44
CA ARG A 58 -0.37 -0.11 17.79
C ARG A 58 0.44 0.96 18.52
N THR A 59 1.14 1.82 17.79
CA THR A 59 1.93 2.89 18.39
C THR A 59 0.99 4.00 18.87
N ALA A 60 0.84 4.15 20.19
CA ALA A 60 0.19 5.31 20.78
C ALA A 60 1.16 6.51 20.69
N VAL A 61 0.66 7.63 20.19
CA VAL A 61 1.39 8.90 20.05
C VAL A 61 0.42 9.99 20.48
N ASP A 62 0.89 10.92 21.30
CA ASP A 62 0.15 12.12 21.70
C ASP A 62 0.54 13.29 20.79
N ILE A 63 -0.30 14.32 20.74
CA ILE A 63 0.02 15.58 20.08
C ILE A 63 1.21 16.25 20.77
N ASN A 64 1.43 16.12 22.08
CA ASN A 64 2.58 16.78 22.73
C ASN A 64 3.90 15.97 22.68
N ASP A 65 3.92 14.82 22.01
CA ASP A 65 5.14 14.03 21.83
C ASP A 65 6.17 14.76 20.94
N ASP A 66 7.46 14.64 21.27
CA ASP A 66 8.60 15.24 20.55
C ASP A 66 8.59 16.79 20.50
N GLU A 67 8.01 17.46 21.52
CA GLU A 67 8.26 18.88 21.82
C GLU A 67 9.66 19.14 22.42
#